data_AF-A0A1K1SJY0-F1
#
_entry.id   AF-A0A1K1SJY0-F1
#
_cell.length_a   1.000
_cell.length_b   1.000
_cell.length_c   1.000
_cell.angle_alpha   90.00
_cell.angle_beta   90.00
_cell.angle_gamma   90.00
#
_symmetry.space_group_name_H-M   'P 1'
#
loop_
_entity.id
_entity.type
_entity.pdbx_description
1 polymer ?
#
loop_
_entity_poly.entity_id
_entity_poly.type
_entity_poly.pdbx_seq_one_letter_code
_entity_poly.pdbx_strand_id
1 'polypeptide(L)'
;MFPTIGDLISYIFHVHVKVNLQTFGSCMALAFAGAYVVFVAEFKRKEKDGTIGLIRVKDASKPLEVFVNAFIGFLIGYKVVAIMLALFVGHDPVSLLFSLRGNWIAGSVLALVWGLWAYYSKPVIASPYIHPYQLMPYIVFMVAVWGFLGAKLFDAAEHFQELLYDPKTVLFSRSGFTYYGGLIFGALTYLWIGYRHRIKLIHMADIGSPGMMLAYGIGRIGCQLSGDGDWGIVNKQLKPGWIPQWAWAYTYPHNAIDAGVYKLGYYELPAGVYPTPLYEAVLCILLFLIMWMIRKRLRVPGTMFFLFLVLNGVERYYIEIIRITPKYTLFQLSQAQLIALLFMAGGVGGFVWLTGRSYFSPTKQIPKL
;
A
#
# COMPACT_ATOMS: atom_id res chain seq x y z
N MET A 1 21.57 -8.70 1.56
CA MET A 1 20.25 -8.18 1.15
C MET A 1 19.87 -8.89 -0.12
N PHE A 2 18.58 -8.86 -0.44
CA PHE A 2 18.01 -9.60 -1.56
C PHE A 2 17.33 -8.59 -2.48
N PRO A 3 18.07 -7.97 -3.42
CA PRO A 3 17.49 -7.05 -4.39
C PRO A 3 16.36 -7.69 -5.19
N THR A 4 16.50 -8.98 -5.51
CA THR A 4 15.48 -9.77 -6.21
C THR A 4 14.92 -10.92 -5.37
N ILE A 5 13.69 -11.35 -5.67
CA ILE A 5 13.13 -12.58 -5.11
C ILE A 5 14.03 -13.78 -5.42
N GLY A 6 14.64 -13.82 -6.61
CA GLY A 6 15.56 -14.88 -7.00
C GLY A 6 16.69 -15.04 -5.99
N ASP A 7 17.26 -13.93 -5.53
CA ASP A 7 18.32 -13.92 -4.51
C ASP A 7 17.81 -14.46 -3.16
N LEU A 8 16.60 -14.04 -2.76
CA LEU A 8 15.98 -14.48 -1.51
C LEU A 8 15.70 -15.99 -1.53
N ILE A 9 15.10 -16.50 -2.61
CA ILE A 9 14.82 -17.94 -2.78
C ILE A 9 16.13 -18.72 -2.81
N SER A 10 17.14 -18.20 -3.52
CA SER A 10 18.44 -18.86 -3.62
C SER A 10 19.12 -18.98 -2.27
N TYR A 11 18.98 -17.97 -1.42
CA TYR A 11 19.50 -17.99 -0.06
C TYR A 11 18.75 -18.97 0.85
N ILE A 12 17.41 -18.97 0.81
CA ILE A 12 16.58 -19.79 1.71
C ILE A 12 16.69 -21.28 1.36
N PHE A 13 16.65 -21.63 0.08
CA PHE A 13 16.57 -23.02 -0.38
C PHE A 13 17.90 -23.59 -0.85
N HIS A 14 18.96 -22.77 -0.88
CA HIS A 14 20.28 -23.15 -1.40
C HIS A 14 20.23 -23.66 -2.87
N VAL A 15 19.31 -23.12 -3.68
CA VAL A 15 19.15 -23.46 -5.11
C VAL A 15 19.37 -22.20 -5.95
N HIS A 16 20.15 -22.25 -7.02
CA HIS A 16 20.32 -21.07 -7.89
C HIS A 16 19.07 -20.78 -8.71
N VAL A 17 18.34 -19.72 -8.34
CA VAL A 17 17.11 -19.27 -9.00
C VAL A 17 17.34 -17.92 -9.66
N LYS A 18 17.37 -17.88 -10.99
CA LYS A 18 17.54 -16.65 -11.79
C LYS A 18 16.19 -15.96 -12.06
N VAL A 19 15.52 -15.50 -11.00
CA VAL A 19 14.28 -14.72 -11.11
C VAL A 19 14.57 -13.25 -10.82
N ASN A 20 14.60 -12.43 -11.87
CA ASN A 20 14.92 -11.00 -11.78
C ASN A 20 13.66 -10.17 -11.46
N LEU A 21 12.98 -10.49 -10.36
CA LEU A 21 11.84 -9.72 -9.87
C LEU A 21 12.23 -9.01 -8.58
N GLN A 22 12.07 -7.68 -8.53
CA GLN A 22 12.47 -6.89 -7.38
C GLN A 22 11.73 -7.30 -6.10
N THR A 23 12.47 -7.49 -5.01
CA THR A 23 11.91 -7.89 -3.72
C THR A 23 10.95 -6.84 -3.18
N PHE A 24 11.32 -5.56 -3.26
CA PHE A 24 10.47 -4.46 -2.81
C PHE A 24 9.10 -4.46 -3.52
N GLY A 25 9.09 -4.48 -4.85
CA GLY A 25 7.85 -4.49 -5.63
C GLY A 25 6.97 -5.72 -5.34
N SER A 26 7.59 -6.84 -5.01
CA SER A 26 6.89 -8.07 -4.66
C SER A 26 6.25 -8.00 -3.27
N CYS A 27 6.96 -7.46 -2.29
CA CYS A 27 6.40 -7.16 -0.97
C CYS A 27 5.27 -6.12 -1.07
N MET A 28 5.39 -5.13 -1.97
CA MET A 28 4.30 -4.19 -2.24
C MET A 28 3.05 -4.90 -2.76
N ALA A 29 3.17 -5.85 -3.69
CA ALA A 29 2.03 -6.66 -4.13
C ALA A 29 1.39 -7.44 -2.97
N LEU A 30 2.19 -8.00 -2.07
CA LEU A 30 1.70 -8.65 -0.84
C LEU A 30 1.01 -7.66 0.10
N ALA A 31 1.47 -6.40 0.19
CA ALA A 31 0.83 -5.36 0.97
C ALA A 31 -0.57 -5.03 0.44
N PHE A 32 -0.73 -4.93 -0.89
CA PHE A 32 -2.05 -4.78 -1.53
C PHE A 32 -2.97 -5.97 -1.23
N ALA A 33 -2.46 -7.20 -1.33
CA ALA A 33 -3.23 -8.40 -1.02
C ALA A 33 -3.66 -8.45 0.46
N GLY A 34 -2.74 -8.13 1.38
CA GLY A 34 -3.02 -8.06 2.82
C GLY A 34 -4.07 -7.01 3.15
N ALA A 35 -3.94 -5.79 2.61
CA ALA A 35 -4.95 -4.75 2.78
C ALA A 35 -6.31 -5.15 2.18
N TYR A 36 -6.33 -5.77 1.00
CA TYR A 36 -7.56 -6.24 0.36
C TYR A 36 -8.32 -7.21 1.28
N VAL A 37 -7.64 -8.20 1.84
CA VAL A 37 -8.26 -9.18 2.77
C VAL A 37 -8.83 -8.48 4.00
N VAL A 38 -8.08 -7.55 4.58
CA VAL A 38 -8.51 -6.78 5.77
C VAL A 38 -9.72 -5.90 5.47
N PHE A 39 -9.70 -5.17 4.35
CA PHE A 39 -10.80 -4.29 3.96
C PHE A 39 -12.06 -5.10 3.67
N VAL A 40 -11.96 -6.21 2.92
CA VAL A 40 -13.08 -7.13 2.65
C VAL A 40 -13.70 -7.62 3.97
N ALA A 41 -12.86 -8.03 4.92
CA ALA A 41 -13.32 -8.50 6.22
C ALA A 41 -14.04 -7.40 7.03
N GLU A 42 -13.55 -6.16 7.00
CA GLU A 42 -14.21 -5.03 7.68
C GLU A 42 -15.48 -4.56 6.96
N PHE A 43 -15.53 -4.58 5.62
CA PHE A 43 -16.77 -4.35 4.87
C PHE A 43 -17.84 -5.37 5.24
N LYS A 44 -17.51 -6.67 5.23
CA LYS A 44 -18.43 -7.75 5.65
C LYS A 44 -18.89 -7.57 7.09
N ARG A 45 -18.01 -7.15 7.99
CA ARG A 45 -18.35 -6.90 9.39
C ARG A 45 -19.31 -5.73 9.55
N LYS A 46 -19.03 -4.60 8.89
CA LYS A 46 -19.86 -3.38 8.92
C LYS A 46 -21.18 -3.53 8.18
N GLU A 47 -21.26 -4.47 7.24
CA GLU A 47 -22.52 -4.91 6.66
C GLU A 47 -23.32 -5.76 7.66
N LYS A 48 -22.68 -6.75 8.30
CA LYS A 48 -23.33 -7.63 9.29
C LYS A 48 -23.87 -6.88 10.51
N ASP A 49 -23.20 -5.81 10.94
CA ASP A 49 -23.66 -4.98 12.07
C ASP A 49 -24.67 -3.88 11.66
N GLY A 50 -25.05 -3.81 10.38
CA GLY A 50 -26.03 -2.87 9.86
C GLY A 50 -25.50 -1.44 9.67
N THR A 51 -24.21 -1.18 9.89
CA THR A 51 -23.61 0.14 9.68
C THR A 51 -23.63 0.53 8.20
N ILE A 52 -23.43 -0.44 7.30
CA ILE A 52 -23.46 -0.25 5.84
C ILE A 52 -24.51 -1.17 5.24
N GLY A 53 -25.42 -0.61 4.44
CA GLY A 53 -26.44 -1.38 3.72
C GLY A 53 -25.97 -1.86 2.35
N LEU A 54 -26.82 -2.65 1.70
CA LEU A 54 -26.64 -3.07 0.32
C LEU A 54 -26.54 -1.87 -0.64
N ILE A 55 -25.70 -2.01 -1.65
CA ILE A 55 -25.41 -0.94 -2.60
C ILE A 55 -26.22 -1.18 -3.87
N ARG A 56 -27.03 -0.19 -4.24
CA ARG A 56 -27.75 -0.22 -5.51
C ARG A 56 -26.79 0.07 -6.66
N VAL A 57 -26.71 -0.83 -7.62
CA VAL A 57 -25.90 -0.68 -8.83
C VAL A 57 -26.83 -0.53 -10.02
N LYS A 58 -26.45 0.32 -10.98
CA LYS A 58 -27.12 0.39 -12.26
C LYS A 58 -26.60 -0.77 -13.12
N ASP A 59 -27.51 -1.56 -13.70
CA ASP A 59 -27.11 -2.62 -14.61
C ASP A 59 -26.26 -2.03 -15.74
N ALA A 60 -25.06 -2.59 -15.91
CA ALA A 60 -24.27 -2.34 -17.10
C ALA A 60 -24.97 -3.00 -18.30
N SER A 61 -24.97 -2.33 -19.45
CA SER A 61 -25.49 -2.95 -20.66
C SER A 61 -24.66 -4.20 -20.98
N LYS A 62 -25.32 -5.29 -21.37
CA LYS A 62 -24.67 -6.55 -21.75
C LYS A 62 -23.50 -6.35 -22.74
N PRO A 63 -23.61 -5.51 -23.80
CA PRO A 63 -22.48 -5.28 -24.71
C PRO A 63 -21.29 -4.58 -24.03
N LEU A 64 -21.53 -3.62 -23.14
CA LEU A 64 -20.45 -2.91 -22.44
C LEU A 64 -19.69 -3.85 -21.50
N GLU A 65 -20.39 -4.71 -20.79
CA GLU A 65 -19.78 -5.67 -19.87
C GLU A 65 -18.91 -6.69 -20.60
N VAL A 66 -19.39 -7.23 -21.72
CA VAL A 66 -18.63 -8.16 -22.56
C VAL A 66 -17.39 -7.48 -23.13
N PHE A 67 -17.54 -6.24 -23.61
CA PHE A 67 -16.41 -5.44 -24.08
C PHE A 67 -15.36 -5.20 -22.99
N VAL A 68 -15.79 -4.80 -21.79
CA VAL A 68 -14.87 -4.56 -20.66
C VAL A 68 -14.14 -5.84 -20.26
N ASN A 69 -14.83 -6.98 -20.17
CA ASN A 69 -14.20 -8.26 -19.85
C ASN A 69 -13.23 -8.72 -20.95
N ALA A 70 -13.62 -8.58 -22.22
CA ALA A 70 -12.73 -8.87 -23.34
C ALA A 70 -11.49 -7.97 -23.33
N PHE A 71 -11.65 -6.68 -23.03
CA PHE A 71 -10.55 -5.73 -22.92
C PHE A 71 -9.61 -6.04 -21.75
N ILE A 72 -10.16 -6.40 -20.58
CA ILE A 72 -9.36 -6.85 -19.43
C ILE A 72 -8.61 -8.14 -19.79
N GLY A 73 -9.28 -9.11 -20.40
CA GLY A 73 -8.67 -10.35 -20.88
C GLY A 73 -7.54 -10.08 -21.89
N PHE A 74 -7.75 -9.14 -22.80
CA PHE A 74 -6.72 -8.66 -23.73
C PHE A 74 -5.52 -8.12 -22.99
N LEU A 75 -5.70 -7.17 -22.06
CA LEU A 75 -4.59 -6.55 -21.33
C LEU A 75 -3.80 -7.57 -20.50
N ILE A 76 -4.50 -8.49 -19.83
CA ILE A 76 -3.87 -9.57 -19.06
C ILE A 76 -3.08 -10.47 -19.99
N GLY A 77 -3.66 -10.96 -21.08
CA GLY A 77 -2.95 -11.80 -22.03
C GLY A 77 -1.78 -11.09 -22.70
N TYR A 78 -1.98 -9.83 -23.08
CA TYR A 78 -0.99 -9.01 -23.76
C TYR A 78 0.23 -8.75 -22.89
N LYS A 79 0.03 -8.41 -21.61
CA LYS A 79 1.10 -8.04 -20.68
C LYS A 79 1.60 -9.18 -19.83
N VAL A 80 0.72 -9.88 -19.12
CA VAL A 80 1.12 -10.88 -18.12
C VAL A 80 1.84 -12.04 -18.80
N VAL A 81 1.35 -12.53 -19.95
CA VAL A 81 2.03 -13.62 -20.66
C VAL A 81 3.39 -13.16 -21.20
N ALA A 82 3.49 -11.93 -21.71
CA ALA A 82 4.77 -11.39 -22.16
C ALA A 82 5.78 -11.25 -21.01
N ILE A 83 5.33 -10.79 -19.84
CA ILE A 83 6.15 -10.68 -18.63
C ILE A 83 6.58 -12.06 -18.12
N MET A 84 5.65 -13.03 -18.08
CA MET A 84 5.97 -14.40 -17.67
C MET A 84 7.02 -15.02 -18.59
N LEU A 85 6.87 -14.88 -19.90
CA LEU A 85 7.87 -15.35 -20.86
C LEU A 85 9.22 -14.64 -20.68
N ALA A 86 9.22 -13.32 -20.47
CA ALA A 86 10.44 -12.57 -20.18
C ALA A 86 11.14 -13.07 -18.91
N LEU A 87 10.37 -13.35 -17.84
CA LEU A 87 10.88 -13.92 -16.60
C LEU A 87 11.53 -15.30 -16.82
N PHE A 88 10.90 -16.17 -17.62
CA PHE A 88 11.47 -17.49 -17.94
C PHE A 88 12.79 -17.41 -18.70
N VAL A 89 12.96 -16.38 -19.53
CA VAL A 89 14.20 -16.14 -20.30
C VAL A 89 15.22 -15.32 -19.49
N GLY A 90 14.88 -14.89 -18.27
CA GLY A 90 15.76 -14.13 -17.38
C GLY A 90 15.84 -12.63 -17.71
N HIS A 91 14.93 -12.11 -18.52
CA HIS A 91 14.82 -10.66 -18.78
C HIS A 91 14.11 -9.94 -17.63
N ASP A 92 14.43 -8.65 -17.47
CA ASP A 92 13.77 -7.78 -16.49
C ASP A 92 12.28 -7.57 -16.85
N PRO A 93 11.33 -8.05 -16.02
CA PRO A 93 9.89 -7.93 -16.27
C PRO A 93 9.39 -6.49 -16.20
N VAL A 94 10.05 -5.62 -15.41
CA VAL A 94 9.61 -4.24 -15.18
C VAL A 94 9.74 -3.43 -16.47
N SER A 95 10.78 -3.70 -17.25
CA SER A 95 10.99 -3.09 -18.57
C SER A 95 9.82 -3.33 -19.54
N LEU A 96 9.21 -4.52 -19.49
CA LEU A 96 8.06 -4.85 -20.33
C LEU A 96 6.77 -4.21 -19.82
N LEU A 97 6.61 -4.09 -18.50
CA LEU A 97 5.40 -3.53 -17.86
C LEU A 97 5.10 -2.11 -18.38
N PHE A 98 6.11 -1.24 -18.42
CA PHE A 98 5.97 0.15 -18.88
C PHE A 98 6.18 0.36 -20.39
N SER A 99 6.57 -0.68 -21.13
CA SER A 99 6.69 -0.58 -22.60
C SER A 99 5.33 -0.67 -23.29
N LEU A 100 5.24 -0.34 -24.58
CA LEU A 100 4.08 -0.72 -25.40
C LEU A 100 4.15 -2.15 -25.90
N ARG A 101 5.24 -2.88 -25.66
CA ARG A 101 5.45 -4.25 -26.15
C ARG A 101 4.65 -5.25 -25.33
N GLY A 102 4.23 -6.33 -25.97
CA GLY A 102 3.46 -7.41 -25.35
C GLY A 102 3.19 -8.54 -26.34
N ASN A 103 2.41 -9.53 -25.91
CA ASN A 103 2.06 -10.70 -26.72
C ASN A 103 0.65 -10.53 -27.30
N TRP A 104 0.58 -10.06 -28.54
CA TRP A 104 -0.68 -9.83 -29.25
C TRP A 104 -1.53 -11.10 -29.40
N ILE A 105 -0.89 -12.26 -29.63
CA ILE A 105 -1.61 -13.53 -29.80
C ILE A 105 -2.27 -13.92 -28.48
N ALA A 106 -1.50 -13.93 -27.39
CA ALA A 106 -2.01 -14.26 -26.07
C ALA A 106 -3.10 -13.26 -25.62
N GLY A 107 -2.92 -11.98 -25.89
CA GLY A 107 -3.92 -10.93 -25.66
C GLY A 107 -5.22 -11.24 -26.40
N SER A 108 -5.17 -11.45 -27.72
CA SER A 108 -6.36 -11.72 -28.53
C SER A 108 -7.09 -13.00 -28.13
N VAL A 109 -6.35 -14.07 -27.82
CA VAL A 109 -6.95 -15.34 -27.35
C VAL A 109 -7.65 -15.15 -26.02
N LEU A 110 -7.01 -14.52 -25.04
CA LEU A 110 -7.63 -14.29 -23.73
C LEU A 110 -8.79 -13.29 -23.81
N ALA A 111 -8.73 -12.29 -24.68
CA ALA A 111 -9.85 -11.39 -24.94
C ALA A 111 -11.09 -12.15 -25.42
N LEU A 112 -10.89 -13.09 -26.37
CA LEU A 112 -11.96 -13.92 -26.90
C LEU A 112 -12.54 -14.84 -25.82
N VAL A 113 -11.67 -15.57 -25.09
CA VAL A 113 -12.11 -16.51 -24.03
C VAL A 113 -12.87 -15.77 -22.93
N TRP A 114 -12.34 -14.65 -22.44
CA TRP A 114 -12.95 -13.89 -21.34
C TRP A 114 -14.21 -13.15 -21.79
N GLY A 115 -14.24 -12.63 -23.02
CA GLY A 115 -15.42 -12.02 -23.63
C GLY A 115 -16.56 -13.01 -23.84
N LEU A 116 -16.26 -14.19 -24.39
CA LEU A 116 -17.25 -15.28 -24.54
C LEU A 116 -17.74 -15.76 -23.18
N TRP A 117 -16.83 -15.96 -22.22
CA TRP A 117 -17.19 -16.30 -20.85
C TRP A 117 -18.12 -15.25 -20.25
N ALA A 118 -17.84 -13.95 -20.37
CA ALA A 118 -18.72 -12.89 -19.88
C ALA A 118 -20.09 -12.86 -20.60
N TYR A 119 -20.11 -13.19 -21.89
CA TYR A 119 -21.34 -13.25 -22.68
C TYR A 119 -22.28 -14.37 -22.23
N TYR A 120 -21.72 -15.56 -21.94
CA TYR A 120 -22.46 -16.76 -21.53
C TYR A 120 -22.70 -16.84 -20.02
N SER A 121 -21.84 -16.24 -19.20
CA SER A 121 -21.87 -16.41 -17.74
C SER A 121 -22.85 -15.48 -17.04
N LYS A 122 -23.59 -14.61 -17.76
CA LYS A 122 -24.55 -13.70 -17.11
C LYS A 122 -25.54 -14.51 -16.28
N PRO A 123 -25.45 -14.47 -14.94
CA PRO A 123 -26.59 -14.85 -14.13
C PRO A 123 -27.65 -13.79 -14.38
N VAL A 124 -28.92 -14.19 -14.41
CA VAL A 124 -30.00 -13.22 -14.22
C VAL A 124 -29.78 -12.66 -12.82
N ILE A 125 -29.21 -11.47 -12.70
CA ILE A 125 -29.04 -10.80 -11.40
C ILE A 125 -30.46 -10.53 -10.91
N ALA A 126 -30.94 -11.35 -9.96
CA ALA A 126 -32.30 -11.27 -9.46
C ALA A 126 -32.56 -9.99 -8.62
N SER A 127 -31.52 -9.21 -8.30
CA SER A 127 -31.61 -8.03 -7.46
C SER A 127 -30.57 -6.97 -7.85
N PRO A 128 -30.95 -5.68 -8.06
CA PRO A 128 -30.03 -4.59 -8.42
C PRO A 128 -29.11 -4.14 -7.27
N TYR A 129 -28.93 -5.00 -6.26
CA TYR A 129 -28.22 -4.73 -5.03
C TYR A 129 -27.01 -5.67 -4.92
N ILE A 130 -25.84 -5.07 -4.69
CA ILE A 130 -24.60 -5.80 -4.42
C ILE A 130 -24.18 -5.58 -2.97
N HIS A 131 -23.40 -6.53 -2.45
CA HIS A 131 -22.78 -6.37 -1.15
C HIS A 131 -21.61 -5.37 -1.21
N PRO A 132 -21.38 -4.53 -0.20
CA PRO A 132 -20.31 -3.53 -0.20
C PRO A 132 -18.91 -4.09 -0.47
N TYR A 133 -18.59 -5.29 0.06
CA TYR A 133 -17.30 -5.93 -0.15
C TYR A 133 -17.06 -6.30 -1.63
N GLN A 134 -18.10 -6.41 -2.46
CA GLN A 134 -17.97 -6.70 -3.89
C GLN A 134 -17.44 -5.49 -4.68
N LEU A 135 -17.43 -4.29 -4.09
CA LEU A 135 -16.74 -3.13 -4.67
C LEU A 135 -15.22 -3.21 -4.56
N MET A 136 -14.67 -4.09 -3.71
CA MET A 136 -13.23 -4.12 -3.42
C MET A 136 -12.33 -4.33 -4.63
N PRO A 137 -12.62 -5.23 -5.59
CA PRO A 137 -11.82 -5.35 -6.81
C PRO A 137 -11.77 -4.03 -7.61
N TYR A 138 -12.91 -3.37 -7.75
CA TYR A 138 -13.02 -2.07 -8.42
C TYR A 138 -12.25 -0.97 -7.67
N ILE A 139 -12.38 -0.94 -6.35
CA ILE A 139 -11.66 -0.01 -5.47
C ILE A 139 -10.15 -0.20 -5.63
N VAL A 140 -9.63 -1.43 -5.48
CA VAL A 140 -8.18 -1.67 -5.56
C VAL A 140 -7.65 -1.31 -6.93
N PHE A 141 -8.37 -1.67 -8.00
CA PHE A 141 -7.98 -1.30 -9.36
C PHE A 141 -7.91 0.23 -9.53
N MET A 142 -8.95 0.96 -9.14
CA MET A 142 -8.99 2.42 -9.28
C MET A 142 -7.97 3.11 -8.39
N VAL A 143 -7.78 2.64 -7.15
CA VAL A 143 -6.77 3.16 -6.24
C VAL A 143 -5.36 2.91 -6.79
N ALA A 144 -5.09 1.76 -7.39
CA ALA A 144 -3.81 1.51 -8.04
C ALA A 144 -3.59 2.47 -9.21
N VAL A 145 -4.56 2.59 -10.13
CA VAL A 145 -4.46 3.47 -11.31
C VAL A 145 -4.23 4.93 -10.90
N TRP A 146 -5.10 5.47 -10.05
CA TRP A 146 -5.02 6.87 -9.62
C TRP A 146 -3.87 7.12 -8.65
N GLY A 147 -3.49 6.13 -7.85
CA GLY A 147 -2.31 6.21 -6.98
C GLY A 147 -1.01 6.28 -7.77
N PHE A 148 -0.80 5.40 -8.74
CA PHE A 148 0.40 5.47 -9.60
C PHE A 148 0.42 6.75 -10.44
N LEU A 149 -0.72 7.16 -10.99
CA LEU A 149 -0.82 8.43 -11.71
C LEU A 149 -0.51 9.62 -10.80
N GLY A 150 -1.10 9.66 -9.60
CA GLY A 150 -0.87 10.71 -8.61
C GLY A 150 0.58 10.77 -8.16
N ALA A 151 1.23 9.62 -7.92
CA ALA A 151 2.64 9.55 -7.57
C ALA A 151 3.54 10.15 -8.67
N LYS A 152 3.21 9.89 -9.93
CA LYS A 152 3.97 10.41 -11.08
C LYS A 152 3.72 11.90 -11.33
N LEU A 153 2.48 12.36 -11.17
CA LEU A 153 2.13 13.77 -11.30
C LEU A 153 2.79 14.63 -10.20
N PHE A 154 2.87 14.10 -8.98
CA PHE A 154 3.55 14.80 -7.89
C PHE A 154 5.06 14.86 -8.09
N ASP A 155 5.68 13.77 -8.55
CA ASP A 155 7.09 13.75 -8.96
C ASP A 155 7.37 14.79 -10.05
N ALA A 156 6.51 14.88 -11.06
CA ALA A 156 6.60 15.89 -12.10
C ALA A 156 6.40 17.32 -11.58
N ALA A 157 5.58 17.52 -10.55
CA ALA A 157 5.39 18.82 -9.90
C ALA A 157 6.61 19.21 -9.04
N GLU A 158 7.25 18.25 -8.37
CA GLU A 158 8.49 18.47 -7.62
C GLU A 158 9.65 18.84 -8.56
N HIS A 159 9.70 18.23 -9.75
CA HIS A 159 10.69 18.50 -10.79
C HIS A 159 10.14 19.39 -11.91
N PHE A 160 9.35 20.41 -11.57
CA PHE A 160 8.64 21.23 -12.55
C PHE A 160 9.56 21.91 -13.57
N GLN A 161 10.77 22.31 -13.17
CA GLN A 161 11.74 22.90 -14.11
C GLN A 161 12.16 21.88 -15.16
N GLU A 162 12.54 20.66 -14.75
CA GLU A 162 12.91 19.57 -15.67
C GLU A 162 11.73 19.17 -16.57
N LEU A 163 10.50 19.21 -16.03
CA LEU A 163 9.28 18.96 -16.79
C LEU A 163 9.09 19.96 -17.95
N LEU A 164 9.47 21.22 -17.77
CA LEU A 164 9.39 22.24 -18.83
C LEU A 164 10.42 22.00 -19.95
N TYR A 165 11.59 21.47 -19.61
CA TYR A 165 12.67 21.21 -20.57
C TYR A 165 12.52 19.87 -21.29
N ASP A 166 12.16 18.79 -20.59
CA ASP A 166 11.97 17.46 -21.15
C ASP A 166 10.77 16.71 -20.53
N PRO A 167 9.55 17.05 -20.96
CA PRO A 167 8.33 16.48 -20.38
C PRO A 167 8.19 14.99 -20.65
N LYS A 168 8.77 14.48 -21.75
CA LYS A 168 8.66 13.06 -22.09
C LYS A 168 9.48 12.21 -21.13
N THR A 169 10.70 12.63 -20.81
CA THR A 169 11.56 11.90 -19.88
C THR A 169 11.00 11.96 -18.46
N VAL A 170 10.52 13.11 -18.01
CA VAL A 170 9.95 13.23 -16.65
C VAL A 170 8.68 12.38 -16.52
N LEU A 171 7.74 12.43 -17.46
CA LEU A 171 6.46 11.72 -17.34
C LEU A 171 6.53 10.22 -17.62
N PHE A 172 7.41 9.77 -18.51
CA PHE A 172 7.49 8.36 -18.93
C PHE A 172 8.74 7.63 -18.40
N SER A 173 9.54 8.27 -17.53
CA SER A 173 10.63 7.59 -16.85
C SER A 173 10.13 6.46 -15.95
N ARG A 174 10.96 5.42 -15.82
CA ARG A 174 10.71 4.25 -14.96
C ARG A 174 10.89 4.55 -13.48
N SER A 175 11.58 5.64 -13.17
CA SER A 175 11.83 6.17 -11.83
C SER A 175 11.00 7.43 -11.60
N GLY A 176 11.06 7.99 -10.39
CA GLY A 176 10.31 9.22 -10.06
C GLY A 176 8.84 8.93 -9.77
N PHE A 177 8.58 8.28 -8.62
CA PHE A 177 7.24 8.11 -8.09
C PHE A 177 7.24 8.63 -6.65
N THR A 178 6.62 9.78 -6.42
CA THR A 178 6.58 10.37 -5.09
C THR A 178 5.50 9.71 -4.25
N TYR A 179 5.90 9.24 -3.06
CA TYR A 179 5.02 8.54 -2.12
C TYR A 179 3.75 9.33 -1.78
N TYR A 180 3.88 10.64 -1.51
CA TYR A 180 2.74 11.49 -1.14
C TYR A 180 1.70 11.59 -2.25
N GLY A 181 2.12 11.68 -3.51
CA GLY A 181 1.22 11.70 -4.65
C GLY A 181 0.36 10.43 -4.70
N GLY A 182 0.99 9.27 -4.49
CA GLY A 182 0.28 7.99 -4.48
C GLY A 182 -0.68 7.85 -3.30
N LEU A 183 -0.25 8.26 -2.10
CA LEU A 183 -1.07 8.21 -0.90
C LEU A 183 -2.31 9.10 -1.02
N ILE A 184 -2.14 10.36 -1.45
CA ILE A 184 -3.21 11.35 -1.54
C ILE A 184 -4.24 10.92 -2.58
N PHE A 185 -3.81 10.64 -3.82
CA PHE A 185 -4.73 10.27 -4.89
C PHE A 185 -5.38 8.91 -4.63
N GLY A 186 -4.64 7.94 -4.09
CA GLY A 186 -5.19 6.66 -3.68
C GLY A 186 -6.28 6.80 -2.61
N ALA A 187 -6.01 7.57 -1.55
CA ALA A 187 -6.97 7.81 -0.47
C ALA A 187 -8.21 8.58 -0.98
N LEU A 188 -8.02 9.61 -1.79
CA LEU A 188 -9.12 10.38 -2.37
C LEU A 188 -10.00 9.52 -3.28
N THR A 189 -9.41 8.67 -4.13
CA THR A 189 -10.16 7.74 -4.97
C THR A 189 -10.94 6.74 -4.13
N TYR A 190 -10.34 6.17 -3.08
CA TYR A 190 -11.04 5.28 -2.15
C TYR A 190 -12.26 5.95 -1.50
N LEU A 191 -12.07 7.15 -0.95
CA LEU A 191 -13.13 7.91 -0.28
C LEU A 191 -14.22 8.36 -1.27
N TRP A 192 -13.83 8.77 -2.47
CA TRP A 192 -14.76 9.19 -3.54
C TRP A 192 -15.65 8.04 -4.00
N ILE A 193 -15.10 6.83 -4.19
CA ILE A 193 -15.90 5.64 -4.53
C ILE A 193 -16.93 5.37 -3.42
N GLY A 194 -16.51 5.38 -2.15
CA GLY A 194 -17.43 5.22 -1.02
C GLY A 194 -18.56 6.25 -1.01
N TYR A 195 -18.21 7.52 -1.19
CA TYR A 195 -19.18 8.62 -1.30
C TYR A 195 -20.16 8.42 -2.45
N ARG A 196 -19.68 8.03 -3.63
CA ARG A 196 -20.51 7.78 -4.82
C ARG A 196 -21.53 6.67 -4.60
N HIS A 197 -21.16 5.67 -3.79
CA HIS A 197 -22.03 4.57 -3.39
C HIS A 197 -22.78 4.80 -2.06
N ARG A 198 -22.86 6.06 -1.59
CA ARG A 198 -23.61 6.48 -0.39
C ARG A 198 -23.10 5.87 0.92
N ILE A 199 -21.86 5.39 0.96
CA ILE A 199 -21.19 4.99 2.19
C ILE A 199 -20.62 6.26 2.83
N LYS A 200 -20.94 6.50 4.11
CA LYS A 200 -20.40 7.68 4.81
C LYS A 200 -18.88 7.57 4.90
N LEU A 201 -18.19 8.67 4.61
CA LEU A 201 -16.71 8.73 4.58
C LEU A 201 -16.06 8.28 5.88
N ILE A 202 -16.70 8.54 7.03
CA ILE A 202 -16.19 8.10 8.32
C ILE A 202 -16.15 6.57 8.46
N HIS A 203 -17.08 5.84 7.83
CA HIS A 203 -17.07 4.38 7.81
C HIS A 203 -16.02 3.85 6.85
N MET A 204 -15.81 4.52 5.71
CA MET A 204 -14.70 4.21 4.79
C MET A 204 -13.35 4.37 5.52
N ALA A 205 -13.16 5.50 6.21
CA ALA A 205 -11.95 5.74 6.99
C ALA A 205 -11.72 4.66 8.06
N ASP A 206 -12.75 4.30 8.84
CA ASP A 206 -12.68 3.22 9.83
C ASP A 206 -12.31 1.86 9.20
N ILE A 207 -12.91 1.51 8.06
CA ILE A 207 -12.67 0.23 7.35
C ILE A 207 -11.24 0.17 6.83
N GLY A 208 -10.76 1.27 6.25
CA GLY A 208 -9.43 1.28 5.65
C GLY A 208 -8.29 1.27 6.67
N SER A 209 -8.52 1.81 7.86
CA SER A 209 -7.49 2.08 8.85
C SER A 209 -6.65 0.86 9.27
N PRO A 210 -7.22 -0.29 9.68
CA PRO A 210 -6.42 -1.46 10.03
C PRO A 210 -5.64 -2.01 8.83
N GLY A 211 -6.24 -2.03 7.65
CA GLY A 211 -5.58 -2.58 6.46
C GLY A 211 -4.43 -1.70 5.98
N MET A 212 -4.52 -0.37 6.15
CA MET A 212 -3.43 0.56 5.88
C MET A 212 -2.25 0.32 6.82
N MET A 213 -2.50 0.11 8.12
CA MET A 213 -1.45 -0.22 9.09
C MET A 213 -0.73 -1.53 8.74
N LEU A 214 -1.49 -2.56 8.34
CA LEU A 214 -0.90 -3.83 7.88
C LEU A 214 -0.09 -3.66 6.59
N ALA A 215 -0.64 -2.96 5.59
CA ALA A 215 0.04 -2.73 4.32
C ALA A 215 1.36 -1.99 4.51
N TYR A 216 1.39 -0.98 5.38
CA TYR A 216 2.62 -0.26 5.71
C TYR A 216 3.65 -1.21 6.33
N GLY A 217 3.25 -2.04 7.29
CA GLY A 217 4.13 -3.05 7.90
C GLY A 217 4.70 -4.04 6.87
N ILE A 218 3.88 -4.57 5.97
CA ILE A 218 4.33 -5.47 4.89
C ILE A 218 5.25 -4.75 3.91
N GLY A 219 4.95 -3.50 3.54
CA GLY A 219 5.81 -2.68 2.69
C GLY A 219 7.20 -2.48 3.31
N ARG A 220 7.27 -2.25 4.62
CA ARG A 220 8.53 -2.08 5.37
C ARG A 220 9.37 -3.36 5.46
N ILE A 221 8.75 -4.54 5.42
CA ILE A 221 9.47 -5.81 5.21
C ILE A 221 10.17 -5.77 3.85
N GLY A 222 9.51 -5.26 2.81
CA GLY A 222 10.09 -5.07 1.49
C GLY A 222 11.36 -4.22 1.55
N CYS A 223 11.28 -3.04 2.16
CA CYS A 223 12.42 -2.14 2.37
C CYS A 223 13.58 -2.82 3.12
N GLN A 224 13.27 -3.59 4.17
CA GLN A 224 14.28 -4.30 4.95
C GLN A 224 15.00 -5.39 4.13
N LEU A 225 14.27 -6.13 3.29
CA LEU A 225 14.84 -7.23 2.52
C LEU A 225 15.65 -6.74 1.31
N SER A 226 15.18 -5.69 0.63
CA SER A 226 15.87 -5.10 -0.51
C SER A 226 17.09 -4.27 -0.09
N GLY A 227 17.03 -3.61 1.07
CA GLY A 227 18.01 -2.59 1.43
C GLY A 227 17.90 -1.40 0.49
N ASP A 228 16.73 -0.75 0.47
CA ASP A 228 16.40 0.33 -0.48
C ASP A 228 16.81 1.75 -0.03
N GLY A 229 17.52 1.88 1.09
CA GLY A 229 17.94 3.18 1.63
C GLY A 229 17.13 3.66 2.84
N ASP A 230 16.07 2.96 3.23
CA ASP A 230 15.20 3.39 4.34
C ASP A 230 15.75 3.09 5.75
N TRP A 231 17.06 2.91 5.88
CA TRP A 231 17.76 2.64 7.13
C TRP A 231 18.01 3.88 8.01
N GLY A 232 18.46 3.62 9.22
CA GLY A 232 18.68 4.63 10.24
C GLY A 232 20.04 5.32 10.19
N ILE A 233 20.28 6.17 11.19
CA ILE A 233 21.61 6.70 11.49
C ILE A 233 22.55 5.59 12.00
N VAL A 234 23.85 5.87 11.98
CA VAL A 234 24.86 4.97 12.55
C VAL A 234 24.54 4.68 14.01
N ASN A 235 24.41 3.41 14.35
CA ASN A 235 24.12 2.98 15.70
C ASN A 235 25.43 2.89 16.50
N LYS A 236 25.62 3.86 17.41
CA LYS A 236 26.76 3.92 18.33
C LYS A 236 26.46 3.33 19.71
N GLN A 237 25.23 2.85 19.95
CA GLN A 237 24.77 2.39 21.24
C GLN A 237 25.19 0.94 21.50
N LEU A 238 25.48 0.64 22.77
CA LEU A 238 25.82 -0.71 23.22
C LEU A 238 24.65 -1.66 22.94
N LYS A 239 24.94 -2.80 22.31
CA LYS A 239 23.94 -3.80 21.97
C LYS A 239 23.40 -4.48 23.23
N PRO A 240 22.08 -4.52 23.45
CA PRO A 240 21.48 -5.35 24.48
C PRO A 240 21.75 -6.85 24.24
N GLY A 241 21.97 -7.62 25.30
CA GLY A 241 22.30 -9.06 25.19
C GLY A 241 21.23 -9.90 24.50
N TRP A 242 19.95 -9.51 24.62
CA TRP A 242 18.79 -10.25 24.12
C TRP A 242 18.44 -9.98 22.65
N ILE A 243 19.02 -8.95 22.02
CA ILE A 243 18.76 -8.62 20.60
C ILE A 243 19.88 -9.19 19.72
N PRO A 244 19.53 -9.89 18.62
CA PRO A 244 20.50 -10.29 17.60
C PRO A 244 21.21 -9.09 16.97
N GLN A 245 22.48 -9.25 16.58
CA GLN A 245 23.27 -8.16 15.98
C GLN A 245 22.55 -7.51 14.79
N TRP A 246 22.01 -8.31 13.87
CA TRP A 246 21.33 -7.83 12.66
C TRP A 246 20.06 -7.03 12.94
N ALA A 247 19.43 -7.25 14.09
CA ALA A 247 18.24 -6.52 14.51
C ALA A 247 18.60 -5.25 15.29
N TRP A 248 19.84 -5.11 15.78
CA TRP A 248 20.29 -3.92 16.51
C TRP A 248 21.06 -2.94 15.62
N ALA A 249 22.04 -3.44 14.89
CA ALA A 249 22.89 -2.67 14.00
C ALA A 249 23.26 -3.51 12.78
N TYR A 250 22.91 -3.03 11.59
CA TYR A 250 23.05 -3.76 10.34
C TYR A 250 23.76 -2.94 9.27
N THR A 251 24.57 -3.58 8.44
CA THR A 251 25.38 -2.91 7.40
C THR A 251 24.80 -3.00 5.99
N TYR A 252 23.66 -3.70 5.82
CA TYR A 252 22.97 -3.84 4.54
C TYR A 252 23.90 -4.28 3.38
N PRO A 253 24.55 -5.45 3.46
CA PRO A 253 25.37 -5.97 2.37
C PRO A 253 24.49 -6.31 1.15
N HIS A 254 24.97 -6.07 -0.07
CA HIS A 254 24.21 -6.28 -1.32
C HIS A 254 22.91 -5.45 -1.41
N ASN A 255 22.90 -4.24 -0.84
CA ASN A 255 21.73 -3.39 -0.86
C ASN A 255 21.34 -2.96 -2.29
N ALA A 256 20.05 -2.77 -2.54
CA ALA A 256 19.51 -2.56 -3.89
C ALA A 256 19.89 -1.21 -4.52
N ILE A 257 20.47 -0.29 -3.75
CA ILE A 257 20.86 1.04 -4.21
C ILE A 257 22.37 1.24 -4.28
N ASP A 258 23.15 0.16 -4.15
CA ASP A 258 24.62 0.18 -4.22
C ASP A 258 25.27 1.23 -3.28
N ALA A 259 24.69 1.45 -2.10
CA ALA A 259 25.18 2.42 -1.13
C ALA A 259 26.30 1.87 -0.25
N GLY A 260 27.23 2.75 0.10
CA GLY A 260 28.33 2.48 1.02
C GLY A 260 29.67 2.29 0.30
N VAL A 261 30.48 1.36 0.79
CA VAL A 261 31.81 1.05 0.25
C VAL A 261 31.74 -0.24 -0.55
N TYR A 262 32.34 -0.24 -1.73
CA TYR A 262 32.46 -1.45 -2.54
C TYR A 262 33.53 -2.37 -1.95
N LYS A 263 33.14 -3.57 -1.54
CA LYS A 263 34.02 -4.58 -0.94
C LYS A 263 33.56 -5.98 -1.30
N LEU A 264 34.51 -6.86 -1.64
CA LEU A 264 34.23 -8.29 -1.93
C LEU A 264 33.16 -8.52 -3.01
N GLY A 265 33.08 -7.62 -4.00
CA GLY A 265 32.16 -7.77 -5.14
C GLY A 265 30.77 -7.15 -4.94
N TYR A 266 30.51 -6.47 -3.82
CA TYR A 266 29.23 -5.83 -3.53
C TYR A 266 29.37 -4.54 -2.71
N TYR A 267 28.30 -3.76 -2.59
CA TYR A 267 28.26 -2.57 -1.75
C TYR A 267 27.69 -2.89 -0.35
N GLU A 268 28.34 -2.35 0.68
CA GLU A 268 27.86 -2.40 2.08
C GLU A 268 28.16 -1.11 2.83
N LEU A 269 27.35 -0.79 3.83
CA LEU A 269 27.59 0.38 4.68
C LEU A 269 28.83 0.16 5.56
N PRO A 270 29.71 1.17 5.70
CA PRO A 270 30.95 1.05 6.46
C PRO A 270 30.73 0.90 7.98
N ALA A 271 29.55 1.27 8.48
CA ALA A 271 29.18 1.16 9.88
C ALA A 271 27.76 0.60 10.01
N GLY A 272 27.50 -0.12 11.10
CA GLY A 272 26.18 -0.62 11.41
C GLY A 272 25.20 0.52 11.71
N VAL A 273 24.08 0.54 11.01
CA VAL A 273 23.00 1.51 11.22
C VAL A 273 21.81 0.84 11.89
N TYR A 274 20.94 1.64 12.51
CA TYR A 274 19.67 1.11 13.01
C TYR A 274 18.85 0.56 11.83
N PRO A 275 18.36 -0.70 11.90
CA PRO A 275 17.51 -1.25 10.86
C PRO A 275 16.07 -0.72 11.01
N THR A 276 15.87 0.57 10.74
CA THR A 276 14.58 1.24 10.90
C THR A 276 13.43 0.57 10.13
N PRO A 277 13.60 0.03 8.90
CA PRO A 277 12.51 -0.65 8.22
C PRO A 277 12.04 -1.91 8.95
N LEU A 278 12.96 -2.63 9.61
CA LEU A 278 12.60 -3.77 10.48
C LEU A 278 11.75 -3.29 11.67
N TYR A 279 12.15 -2.21 12.32
CA TYR A 279 11.43 -1.65 13.46
C TYR A 279 10.02 -1.17 13.06
N GLU A 280 9.92 -0.42 11.95
CA GLU A 280 8.64 0.02 11.38
C GLU A 280 7.75 -1.18 11.03
N ALA A 281 8.30 -2.21 10.36
CA ALA A 281 7.56 -3.41 10.02
C ALA A 281 6.97 -4.11 11.25
N VAL A 282 7.81 -4.36 12.26
CA VAL A 282 7.39 -5.03 13.50
C VAL A 282 6.36 -4.18 14.25
N LEU A 283 6.62 -2.89 14.45
CA LEU A 283 5.71 -1.99 15.15
C LEU A 283 4.36 -1.90 14.44
N CYS A 284 4.34 -1.65 13.14
CA CYS A 284 3.09 -1.51 12.40
C CYS A 284 2.29 -2.82 12.34
N ILE A 285 2.94 -3.98 12.23
CA ILE A 285 2.24 -5.28 12.33
C ILE A 285 1.66 -5.47 13.74
N LEU A 286 2.40 -5.16 14.80
CA LEU A 286 1.89 -5.23 16.17
C LEU A 286 0.71 -4.26 16.40
N LEU A 287 0.82 -3.02 15.91
CA LEU A 287 -0.25 -2.02 15.99
C LEU A 287 -1.49 -2.46 15.20
N PHE A 288 -1.30 -3.04 14.01
CA PHE A 288 -2.38 -3.67 13.26
C PHE A 288 -3.04 -4.78 14.09
N LEU A 289 -2.28 -5.68 14.71
CA LEU A 289 -2.83 -6.75 15.53
C LEU A 289 -3.63 -6.20 16.72
N ILE A 290 -3.11 -5.15 17.39
CA ILE A 290 -3.83 -4.45 18.47
C ILE A 290 -5.16 -3.90 17.96
N MET A 291 -5.14 -3.11 16.87
CA MET A 291 -6.34 -2.58 16.23
C MET A 291 -7.31 -3.71 15.86
N TRP A 292 -6.78 -4.79 15.29
CA TRP A 292 -7.56 -5.95 14.87
C TRP A 292 -8.24 -6.61 16.06
N MET A 293 -7.54 -6.83 17.18
CA MET A 293 -8.10 -7.45 18.38
C MET A 293 -9.23 -6.61 18.98
N ILE A 294 -9.07 -5.29 19.02
CA ILE A 294 -10.05 -4.40 19.65
C ILE A 294 -11.18 -3.94 18.72
N ARG A 295 -11.10 -4.21 17.40
CA ARG A 295 -12.06 -3.70 16.39
C ARG A 295 -13.54 -3.98 16.68
N LYS A 296 -13.83 -5.08 17.38
CA LYS A 296 -15.21 -5.45 17.76
C LYS A 296 -15.74 -4.66 18.96
N ARG A 297 -14.85 -4.08 19.77
CA ARG A 297 -15.18 -3.21 20.91
C ARG A 297 -15.41 -1.76 20.47
N LEU A 298 -14.76 -1.32 19.39
CA LEU A 298 -14.87 0.03 18.84
C LEU A 298 -16.11 0.18 17.95
N ARG A 299 -17.26 0.51 18.55
CA ARG A 299 -18.55 0.65 17.84
C ARG A 299 -18.83 2.05 17.31
N VAL A 300 -18.27 3.08 17.95
CA VAL A 300 -18.52 4.47 17.57
C VAL A 300 -17.81 4.78 16.25
N PRO A 301 -18.53 5.27 15.21
CA PRO A 301 -17.91 5.61 13.93
C PRO A 301 -16.80 6.66 14.06
N GLY A 302 -15.67 6.43 13.41
CA GLY A 302 -14.49 7.29 13.43
C GLY A 302 -13.44 6.88 14.47
N THR A 303 -13.82 6.04 15.44
CA THR A 303 -12.91 5.64 16.53
C THR A 303 -11.71 4.85 16.01
N MET A 304 -11.91 3.98 15.01
CA MET A 304 -10.81 3.19 14.45
C MET A 304 -9.87 4.09 13.65
N PHE A 305 -10.41 5.04 12.89
CA PHE A 305 -9.62 6.00 12.13
C PHE A 305 -8.80 6.94 13.02
N PHE A 306 -9.40 7.52 14.05
CA PHE A 306 -8.66 8.40 14.97
C PHE A 306 -7.61 7.63 15.77
N LEU A 307 -7.90 6.39 16.17
CA LEU A 307 -6.89 5.50 16.76
C LEU A 307 -5.72 5.29 15.78
N PHE A 308 -6.00 4.98 14.52
CA PHE A 308 -4.99 4.81 13.49
C PHE A 308 -4.10 6.04 13.35
N LEU A 309 -4.68 7.25 13.31
CA LEU A 309 -3.91 8.49 13.21
C LEU A 309 -2.95 8.68 14.40
N VAL A 310 -3.43 8.44 15.63
CA VAL A 310 -2.57 8.53 16.82
C VAL A 310 -1.46 7.49 16.76
N LEU A 311 -1.79 6.22 16.51
CA LEU A 311 -0.80 5.14 16.50
C LEU A 311 0.25 5.32 15.40
N ASN A 312 -0.19 5.68 14.19
CA ASN A 312 0.71 5.94 13.06
C ASN A 312 1.56 7.19 13.30
N GLY A 313 1.00 8.26 13.84
CA GLY A 313 1.76 9.46 14.20
C GLY A 313 2.81 9.19 15.28
N VAL A 314 2.45 8.45 16.33
CA VAL A 314 3.40 8.07 17.40
C VAL A 314 4.55 7.24 16.82
N GLU A 315 4.23 6.16 16.10
CA GLU A 315 5.23 5.29 15.49
C GLU A 315 6.17 6.08 14.56
N ARG A 316 5.60 6.87 13.64
CA ARG A 316 6.37 7.65 12.69
C ARG A 316 7.27 8.68 13.38
N TYR A 317 6.77 9.36 14.41
CA TYR A 317 7.55 10.36 15.14
C TYR A 317 8.81 9.76 15.79
N TYR A 318 8.67 8.62 16.48
CA TYR A 318 9.77 7.97 17.18
C TYR A 318 10.78 7.32 16.25
N ILE A 319 10.33 6.66 15.18
CA ILE A 319 11.23 6.07 14.19
C ILE A 319 12.05 7.15 13.49
N GLU A 320 11.44 8.30 13.19
CA GLU A 320 12.10 9.37 12.48
C GLU A 320 13.29 9.97 13.26
N ILE A 321 13.30 9.85 14.60
CA ILE A 321 14.44 10.27 15.44
C ILE A 321 15.72 9.50 15.09
N ILE A 322 15.57 8.22 14.74
CA ILE A 322 16.67 7.31 14.42
C ILE A 322 16.85 7.11 12.90
N ARG A 323 16.06 7.79 12.06
CA ARG A 323 16.23 7.79 10.59
C ARG A 323 17.28 8.79 10.11
N ILE A 324 17.84 8.51 8.94
CA ILE A 324 18.85 9.36 8.27
C ILE A 324 18.25 10.60 7.55
N THR A 325 17.01 10.98 7.83
CA THR A 325 16.29 12.02 7.09
C THR A 325 16.84 13.43 7.36
N PRO A 326 16.99 14.30 6.33
CA PRO A 326 17.31 15.71 6.55
C PRO A 326 16.24 16.42 7.37
N LYS A 327 16.67 17.26 8.32
CA LYS A 327 15.80 18.05 9.21
C LYS A 327 15.66 19.47 8.70
N TYR A 328 14.47 20.08 8.86
CA TYR A 328 14.29 21.48 8.51
C TYR A 328 15.00 22.42 9.50
N THR A 329 15.61 23.48 8.97
CA THR A 329 16.45 24.42 9.71
C THR A 329 15.70 25.18 10.81
N LEU A 330 14.41 25.49 10.60
CA LEU A 330 13.65 26.38 11.49
C LEU A 330 13.15 25.69 12.78
N PHE A 331 12.96 24.37 12.77
CA PHE A 331 12.42 23.62 13.91
C PHE A 331 13.19 22.35 14.27
N GLN A 332 14.25 21.99 13.54
CA GLN A 332 15.00 20.73 13.72
C GLN A 332 14.13 19.47 13.66
N LEU A 333 12.92 19.59 13.08
CA LEU A 333 12.00 18.49 12.80
C LEU A 333 12.07 18.15 11.32
N SER A 334 11.95 16.87 11.00
CA SER A 334 11.78 16.46 9.60
C SER A 334 10.32 16.66 9.15
N GLN A 335 10.10 16.64 7.83
CA GLN A 335 8.75 16.67 7.25
C GLN A 335 7.86 15.57 7.82
N ALA A 336 8.40 14.36 7.98
CA ALA A 336 7.67 13.24 8.53
C ALA A 336 7.26 13.46 9.99
N GLN A 337 8.12 14.10 10.81
CA GLN A 337 7.76 14.45 12.19
C GLN A 337 6.64 15.48 12.27
N LEU A 338 6.64 16.48 11.38
CA LEU A 338 5.55 17.47 11.32
C LEU A 338 4.22 16.81 10.95
N ILE A 339 4.21 15.93 9.94
CA ILE A 339 3.01 15.19 9.55
C ILE A 339 2.54 14.25 10.66
N ALA A 340 3.48 13.59 11.34
CA ALA A 340 3.19 12.73 12.49
C ALA A 340 2.52 13.52 13.64
N LEU A 341 2.98 14.73 13.93
CA LEU A 341 2.35 15.63 14.91
C LEU A 341 0.93 16.02 14.50
N LEU A 342 0.71 16.33 13.22
CA LEU A 342 -0.63 16.61 12.70
C LEU A 342 -1.57 15.40 12.79
N PHE A 343 -1.06 14.19 12.54
CA PHE A 343 -1.83 12.96 12.71
C PHE A 343 -2.20 12.73 14.17
N MET A 344 -1.26 12.88 15.10
CA MET A 344 -1.55 12.77 16.53
C MET A 344 -2.57 13.81 16.98
N ALA A 345 -2.40 15.09 16.58
CA ALA A 345 -3.33 16.16 16.92
C ALA A 345 -4.73 15.91 16.33
N GLY A 346 -4.83 15.48 15.07
CA GLY A 346 -6.08 15.14 14.41
C GLY A 346 -6.78 13.94 15.05
N GLY A 347 -6.01 12.92 15.43
CA GLY A 347 -6.53 11.75 16.15
C GLY A 347 -7.08 12.12 17.53
N VAL A 348 -6.31 12.85 18.35
CA VAL A 348 -6.75 13.31 19.68
C VAL A 348 -7.96 14.25 19.56
N GLY A 349 -7.92 15.22 18.65
CA GLY A 349 -9.04 16.11 18.38
C GLY A 349 -10.30 15.36 17.95
N GLY A 350 -10.14 14.31 17.13
CA GLY A 350 -11.21 13.40 16.75
C GLY A 350 -11.82 12.66 17.94
N PHE A 351 -11.02 12.15 18.87
CA PHE A 351 -11.51 11.53 20.10
C PHE A 351 -12.26 12.51 21.01
N VAL A 352 -11.75 13.74 21.17
CA VAL A 352 -12.42 14.81 21.92
C VAL A 352 -13.76 15.16 21.27
N TRP A 353 -13.82 15.24 19.94
CA TRP A 353 -15.06 15.49 19.21
C TRP A 353 -16.09 14.36 19.38
N LEU A 354 -15.67 13.09 19.31
CA LEU A 354 -16.56 11.94 19.51
C LEU A 354 -17.13 11.86 20.94
N THR A 355 -16.30 12.18 21.95
CA THR A 355 -16.72 12.20 23.35
C THR A 355 -17.65 13.38 23.64
N GLY A 356 -17.34 14.57 23.13
CA GLY A 356 -18.22 15.74 23.21
C GLY A 356 -19.59 15.50 22.56
N ARG A 357 -19.61 14.91 21.35
CA ARG A 357 -20.87 14.55 20.67
C ARG A 357 -21.71 13.55 21.48
N SER A 358 -21.05 12.59 22.13
CA SER A 358 -21.72 11.59 22.97
C SER A 358 -22.27 12.19 24.27
N TYR A 359 -21.63 13.25 24.79
CA TYR A 359 -22.04 13.98 25.98
C TYR A 359 -23.24 14.92 25.71
N PHE A 360 -23.26 15.59 24.55
CA PHE A 360 -24.34 16.50 24.16
C PHE A 360 -25.47 15.84 23.35
N SER A 361 -25.46 14.52 23.15
CA SER A 361 -26.55 13.83 22.45
C SER A 361 -27.75 13.60 23.39
N PRO A 362 -28.96 14.09 23.08
CA PRO A 362 -30.13 13.99 23.97
C PRO A 362 -30.65 12.55 24.21
N THR A 363 -30.06 11.53 23.60
CA THR A 363 -30.59 10.15 23.59
C THR A 363 -29.96 9.21 24.64
N LYS A 364 -29.15 9.72 25.57
CA LYS A 364 -28.66 8.97 26.74
C LYS A 364 -29.37 9.38 28.05
N GLN A 365 -30.70 9.40 28.04
CA GLN A 365 -31.53 9.14 29.22
C GLN A 365 -32.51 8.06 28.75
N ILE A 366 -32.27 6.77 29.00
CA ILE A 366 -32.77 6.03 30.16
C ILE A 366 -32.09 4.64 30.10
N PRO A 367 -31.44 4.14 31.17
CA PRO A 367 -31.18 2.71 31.27
C PRO A 367 -32.53 2.00 31.48
N LYS A 368 -32.92 1.12 30.56
CA LYS A 368 -34.01 0.17 30.83
C LYS A 368 -33.48 -0.83 31.87
N LEU A 369 -34.03 -0.72 33.07
CA LEU A 369 -33.97 -1.74 34.14
C LEU A 369 -34.65 -3.03 33.68
#